data_AF-A0AAV8ZX55-F1
#
_entry.id   AF-A0AAV8ZX55-F1
#
_cell.length_a   1.000
_cell.length_b   1.000
_cell.length_c   1.000
_cell.angle_alpha   90.00
_cell.angle_beta   90.00
_cell.angle_gamma   90.00
#
_symmetry.space_group_name_H-M   'P 1'
#
loop_
_entity.id
_entity.type
_entity.pdbx_description
1 polymer ?
#
loop_
_entity_poly.entity_id
_entity_poly.type
_entity_poly.pdbx_seq_one_letter_code
_entity_poly.pdbx_strand_id
1 'polypeptide(L)'
;MELGCYIGQELTARTHHTGVVRKRLMPLYFSKIPTKLPTDNVILHENVNLGRLRGIEGNVGLALLRISKALNFGEFCVGNGVAKVKKTQLVAH
;
A
#
# COMPACT_ATOMS: atom_id res chain seq x y z
N MET A 1 -31.44 33.47 -1.34
CA MET A 1 -31.71 32.05 -1.09
C MET A 1 -30.44 31.29 -1.44
N GLU A 2 -29.79 30.82 -0.38
CA GLU A 2 -28.38 30.47 -0.31
C GLU A 2 -28.02 29.25 -1.16
N LEU A 3 -26.88 29.36 -1.87
CA LEU A 3 -26.19 28.24 -2.50
C LEU A 3 -25.93 27.18 -1.43
N GLY A 4 -26.57 26.02 -1.59
CA GLY A 4 -26.51 24.91 -0.65
C GLY A 4 -25.08 24.63 -0.22
N CYS A 5 -24.84 24.85 1.07
CA CYS A 5 -23.67 24.44 1.82
C CYS A 5 -23.34 22.99 1.46
N TYR A 6 -22.22 22.78 0.78
CA TYR A 6 -21.70 21.46 0.45
C TYR A 6 -21.26 20.79 1.75
N ILE A 7 -22.16 20.04 2.36
CA ILE A 7 -21.90 19.17 3.52
C ILE A 7 -20.84 18.16 3.08
N GLY A 8 -19.61 18.45 3.48
CA GLY A 8 -18.39 17.83 2.98
C GLY A 8 -17.13 18.63 3.31
N GLN A 9 -17.28 19.88 3.77
CA GLN A 9 -16.18 20.75 4.19
C GLN A 9 -15.63 20.48 5.61
N GLU A 10 -16.20 19.53 6.36
CA GLU A 10 -15.89 19.31 7.78
C GLU A 10 -14.73 18.34 8.07
N LEU A 11 -13.99 17.84 7.07
CA LEU A 11 -12.85 16.94 7.33
C LEU A 11 -11.54 17.31 6.62
N THR A 12 -11.27 18.60 6.42
CA THR A 12 -9.96 19.07 5.91
C THR A 12 -9.16 19.91 6.90
N ALA A 13 -9.57 19.97 8.17
CA ALA A 13 -8.95 20.85 9.15
C ALA A 13 -8.73 20.19 10.50
N ARG A 14 -7.86 19.17 10.56
CA ARG A 14 -6.96 18.84 11.69
C ARG A 14 -6.26 17.50 11.46
N THR A 15 -5.17 17.52 10.71
CA THR A 15 -4.11 16.51 10.89
C THR A 15 -2.74 17.17 10.72
N HIS A 16 -2.58 18.37 11.28
CA HIS A 16 -1.26 18.84 11.70
C HIS A 16 -1.00 18.25 13.09
N HIS A 17 -0.54 17.01 13.14
CA HIS A 17 0.44 16.54 14.12
C HIS A 17 0.74 15.04 13.87
N THR A 18 2.04 14.73 13.79
CA THR A 18 2.66 13.39 13.91
C THR A 18 2.42 12.35 12.80
N GLY A 19 2.94 12.64 11.61
CA GLY A 19 3.43 11.58 10.70
C GLY A 19 2.37 10.60 10.21
N VAL A 20 1.48 11.08 9.33
CA VAL A 20 0.56 10.19 8.61
C VAL A 20 1.38 9.11 7.91
N VAL A 21 1.35 7.89 8.44
CA VAL A 21 1.85 6.72 7.74
C VAL A 21 0.93 6.52 6.54
N ARG A 22 1.28 7.17 5.42
CA ARG A 22 0.50 7.11 4.18
C ARG A 22 0.58 5.69 3.64
N LYS A 23 -0.53 4.96 3.79
CA LYS A 23 -0.73 3.71 3.07
C LYS A 23 -1.21 4.04 1.67
N ARG A 24 -0.68 3.35 0.66
CA ARG A 24 -1.08 3.53 -0.73
C ARG A 24 -1.21 2.19 -1.42
N LEU A 25 -2.14 2.11 -2.36
CA LEU A 25 -2.22 0.96 -3.25
C LEU A 25 -0.98 1.00 -4.15
N MET A 26 -0.12 -0.01 -4.01
CA MET A 26 1.13 -0.13 -4.74
C MET A 26 1.14 -1.43 -5.54
N PRO A 27 1.63 -1.39 -6.80
CA PRO A 27 1.89 -2.60 -7.56
C PRO A 27 3.05 -3.37 -6.93
N LEU A 28 2.87 -4.68 -6.81
CA LEU A 28 3.87 -5.66 -6.43
C LEU A 28 4.38 -6.34 -7.68
N TYR A 29 5.69 -6.54 -7.77
CA TYR A 29 6.33 -7.32 -8.81
C TYR A 29 6.99 -8.53 -8.17
N PHE A 30 6.58 -9.73 -8.54
CA PHE A 30 7.06 -10.97 -7.93
C PHE A 30 8.26 -11.51 -8.69
N SER A 31 9.41 -11.55 -8.02
CA SER A 31 10.59 -12.29 -8.50
C SER A 31 10.37 -13.80 -8.32
N LYS A 32 9.61 -14.18 -7.28
CA LYS A 32 9.12 -15.55 -7.05
C LYS A 32 7.62 -15.52 -6.79
N ILE A 33 6.86 -16.13 -7.69
CA ILE A 33 5.39 -16.16 -7.60
C ILE A 33 4.98 -17.00 -6.38
N PRO A 34 4.16 -16.45 -5.47
CA PRO A 34 3.67 -17.20 -4.32
C PRO A 34 2.65 -18.23 -4.77
N THR A 35 2.86 -19.48 -4.37
CA THR A 35 1.87 -20.57 -4.50
C THR A 35 0.84 -20.51 -3.37
N LYS A 36 1.23 -19.94 -2.22
CA LYS A 36 0.38 -19.81 -1.04
C LYS A 36 0.30 -18.34 -0.65
N LEU A 37 -0.93 -17.82 -0.57
CA LEU A 37 -1.19 -16.46 -0.12
C LEU A 37 -0.89 -16.32 1.39
N PRO A 38 -0.47 -15.13 1.85
CA PRO A 38 -0.28 -14.87 3.27
C PRO A 38 -1.61 -14.97 4.04
N THR A 39 -1.54 -15.46 5.28
CA THR A 39 -2.68 -15.52 6.20
C THR A 39 -3.25 -14.12 6.44
N ASP A 40 -4.58 -13.97 6.38
CA ASP A 40 -5.30 -12.68 6.46
C ASP A 40 -4.86 -11.64 5.40
N ASN A 41 -4.16 -12.07 4.35
CA ASN A 41 -3.56 -11.19 3.36
C ASN A 41 -2.57 -10.17 3.96
N VAL A 42 -2.01 -10.40 5.15
CA VAL A 42 -1.08 -9.45 5.78
C VAL A 42 0.34 -9.69 5.28
N ILE A 43 1.00 -8.61 4.83
CA ILE A 43 2.39 -8.63 4.37
C ILE A 43 3.29 -8.24 5.54
N LEU A 44 4.04 -9.22 6.03
CA LEU A 44 5.02 -9.07 7.11
C LEU A 44 6.43 -9.28 6.56
N HIS A 45 7.34 -8.40 6.93
CA HIS A 45 8.77 -8.52 6.62
C HIS A 45 9.57 -8.13 7.85
N GLU A 46 10.46 -9.00 8.32
CA GLU A 46 11.26 -8.79 9.55
C GLU A 46 10.41 -8.38 10.78
N ASN A 47 9.28 -9.05 11.01
CA ASN A 47 8.29 -8.70 12.05
C ASN A 47 7.62 -7.32 11.89
N VAL A 48 7.84 -6.64 10.77
CA VAL A 48 7.24 -5.36 10.46
C VAL A 48 6.04 -5.53 9.51
N ASN A 49 4.89 -5.00 9.92
CA ASN A 49 3.71 -4.95 9.07
C ASN A 49 3.86 -3.88 7.97
N LEU A 50 4.03 -4.35 6.73
CA LEU A 50 4.12 -3.50 5.54
C LEU A 50 2.74 -3.11 5.03
N GLY A 51 1.75 -3.99 5.16
CA GLY A 51 0.37 -3.72 4.81
C GLY A 51 -0.43 -4.96 4.47
N ARG A 52 -1.39 -4.83 3.55
CA ARG A 52 -2.28 -5.92 3.13
C ARG A 52 -2.28 -6.14 1.63
N LEU A 53 -2.15 -7.38 1.22
CA LEU A 53 -2.33 -7.85 -0.15
C LEU A 53 -3.79 -7.70 -0.58
N ARG A 54 -4.02 -7.31 -1.83
CA ARG A 54 -5.35 -7.21 -2.46
C ARG A 54 -5.57 -8.25 -3.55
N GLY A 55 -4.51 -8.61 -4.29
CA GLY A 55 -4.59 -9.62 -5.32
C GLY A 55 -3.23 -9.86 -5.96
N ILE A 56 -3.09 -11.00 -6.61
CA ILE A 56 -1.91 -11.41 -7.37
C ILE A 56 -2.41 -12.07 -8.64
N GLU A 57 -1.82 -11.70 -9.76
CA GLU A 57 -2.05 -12.31 -11.06
C GLU A 57 -0.69 -12.51 -11.74
N GLY A 58 -0.32 -13.77 -11.99
CA GLY A 58 0.98 -14.11 -12.57
C GLY A 58 2.15 -13.57 -11.73
N ASN A 59 2.98 -12.71 -12.34
CA ASN A 59 4.15 -12.09 -11.71
C ASN A 59 3.88 -10.69 -11.15
N VAL A 60 2.63 -10.22 -11.14
CA VAL A 60 2.25 -8.90 -10.62
C VAL A 60 1.17 -9.02 -9.56
N GLY A 61 1.05 -8.01 -8.71
CA GLY A 61 -0.04 -7.95 -7.74
C GLY A 61 -0.28 -6.55 -7.24
N LEU A 62 -1.24 -6.41 -6.34
CA LEU A 62 -1.64 -5.14 -5.75
C LEU A 62 -1.72 -5.30 -4.24
N ALA A 63 -1.17 -4.33 -3.51
CA ALA A 63 -1.24 -4.31 -2.05
C ALA A 63 -1.36 -2.89 -1.52
N LEU A 64 -2.10 -2.74 -0.43
CA LEU A 64 -2.17 -1.51 0.35
C LEU A 64 -0.98 -1.48 1.32
N LEU A 65 0.06 -0.73 0.99
CA LEU A 65 1.33 -0.72 1.71
C LEU A 65 1.67 0.63 2.32
N ARG A 66 2.37 0.62 3.45
CA ARG A 66 3.00 1.81 4.03
C ARG A 66 4.16 2.24 3.14
N ILE A 67 4.02 3.36 2.43
CA ILE A 67 4.98 3.81 1.40
C ILE A 67 6.42 3.82 1.94
N SER A 68 6.65 4.48 3.08
CA SER A 68 7.99 4.66 3.64
C SER A 68 8.68 3.35 3.96
N LYS A 69 7.93 2.35 4.47
CA LYS A 69 8.50 1.04 4.81
C LYS A 69 8.72 0.20 3.57
N ALA A 70 7.71 0.11 2.71
CA ALA A 70 7.79 -0.71 1.50
C ALA A 70 8.92 -0.25 0.57
N LEU A 71 9.12 1.06 0.41
CA LEU A 71 10.23 1.60 -0.39
C LEU A 71 11.60 1.40 0.27
N ASN A 72 11.68 1.32 1.60
CA ASN A 72 12.94 1.12 2.31
C ASN A 72 13.46 -0.32 2.21
N PHE A 73 12.57 -1.32 2.25
CA PHE A 73 12.97 -2.73 2.18
C PHE A 73 13.32 -3.18 0.76
N GLY A 74 12.75 -2.55 -0.28
CA GLY A 74 12.99 -2.90 -1.68
C GLY A 74 12.30 -4.21 -2.09
N GLU A 75 12.73 -5.34 -1.51
CA GLU A 75 12.16 -6.67 -1.69
C GLU A 75 11.66 -7.23 -0.35
N PHE A 76 10.51 -7.91 -0.35
CA PHE A 76 9.92 -8.49 0.84
C PHE A 76 9.09 -9.74 0.51
N CYS A 77 8.90 -10.58 1.53
CA CYS A 77 8.15 -11.82 1.39
C CYS A 77 6.63 -11.56 1.41
N VAL A 78 5.91 -12.24 0.53
CA VAL A 78 4.45 -12.24 0.48
C VAL A 78 4.02 -13.71 0.41
N GLY A 79 3.58 -14.26 1.54
CA GLY A 79 3.37 -15.70 1.66
C GLY A 79 4.69 -16.46 1.48
N ASN A 80 4.77 -17.37 0.51
CA ASN A 80 6.00 -18.09 0.12
C ASN A 80 6.71 -17.48 -1.10
N GLY A 81 6.21 -16.36 -1.62
CA GLY A 81 6.78 -15.62 -2.75
C GLY A 81 7.63 -14.44 -2.29
N VAL A 82 8.40 -13.89 -3.22
CA VAL A 82 9.24 -12.69 -3.03
C VAL A 82 8.77 -11.62 -3.98
N ALA A 83 8.41 -10.47 -3.43
CA ALA A 83 7.87 -9.34 -4.17
C ALA A 83 8.67 -8.07 -3.92
N LYS A 84 8.69 -7.18 -4.90
CA LYS A 84 9.28 -5.84 -4.80
C LYS A 84 8.28 -4.78 -5.18
N VAL A 85 8.44 -3.59 -4.61
CA VAL A 85 7.66 -2.42 -4.98
C VAL A 85 8.50 -1.47 -5.82
N LYS A 86 7.90 -0.90 -6.86
CA LYS A 86 8.46 0.28 -7.52
C LYS A 86 7.68 1.50 -7.09
N LYS A 87 8.36 2.63 -6.98
CA LYS A 87 7.72 3.92 -6.75
C LYS A 87 6.77 4.19 -7.92
N THR A 88 5.46 4.17 -7.68
CA THR A 88 4.49 4.57 -8.69
C THR A 88 4.65 6.06 -8.90
N GLN A 89 5.33 6.45 -9.98
CA GLN A 89 5.30 7.82 -10.48
C GLN A 89 3.86 8.07 -10.90
N LEU A 90 3.09 8.73 -10.04
CA LEU A 90 1.91 9.44 -10.51
C LEU A 90 2.46 10.52 -11.42
N VAL A 91 2.47 10.25 -12.72
CA VAL A 91 2.37 11.31 -13.71
C VAL A 91 1.02 11.95 -13.46
N ALA A 92 1.01 13.00 -12.64
CA ALA A 92 -0.04 13.99 -12.69
C ALA A 92 0.19 14.74 -14.00
N HIS A 93 -0.57 14.37 -15.03
CA HIS A 93 -0.75 15.21 -16.21
C HIS A 93 -1.75 16.31 -15.88
#